data_AF-A0A7Y5EYY2-F1
#
_entry.id   AF-A0A7Y5EYY2-F1
#
_cell.length_a   1.000
_cell.length_b   1.000
_cell.length_c   1.000
_cell.angle_alpha   90.00
_cell.angle_beta   90.00
_cell.angle_gamma   90.00
#
_symmetry.space_group_name_H-M   'P 1'
#
loop_
_entity.id
_entity.type
_entity.pdbx_description
1 polymer ?
#
loop_
_entity_poly.entity_id
_entity_poly.type
_entity_poly.pdbx_seq_one_letter_code
_entity_poly.pdbx_strand_id
1 'polypeptide(L)'
;EVDHIDPVSKGGENEIVNLITSCFECNNGKRDRLLSDLSVVEKQRKQLEEIQERREQIELMFEWKKGLANLDTDVVSMLTNYVNGKIAPLSLNENGGKTIHNLIKQFSIEEILDSIDEAAKKYLRLDESGEIEKDSAEIFLSKIGAFAAVKKMPPIRQKLSYIKGIAKNRFSYWDDKKGMITLSNYVKALEEHWTEQQILDDLEKEVIKLTKEAKSWTEWKNTIEKWIDDTYKWEKNVPPTPTTASLSKPEYSIPDLERHAAMTEYEQDDSIGSLIYVSRAFPNFKEEQFTTWLYNTIYYFVENCNDFDMPKAECENFIYEFIEESNVMSVYEFEVNDSSLTYLYKLKEIATTLLYDIFRSFHYPSKNYSLKDGEILIMLHKQNRECRKKIKIPTTMDIPPTSR
;
A
#
# COMPACT_ATOMS: atom_id res chain seq x y z
N GLU A 1 39.00 2.00 20.38
CA GLU A 1 38.95 1.07 21.53
C GLU A 1 38.57 1.85 22.77
N VAL A 2 38.01 1.17 23.79
CA VAL A 2 37.71 1.77 25.10
C VAL A 2 38.94 1.64 25.98
N ASP A 3 39.33 2.72 26.65
CA ASP A 3 40.54 2.83 27.49
C ASP A 3 40.20 3.55 28.81
N HIS A 4 40.92 3.26 29.89
CA HIS A 4 40.66 3.80 31.24
C HIS A 4 41.57 4.97 31.56
N ILE A 5 41.02 6.16 31.83
CA ILE A 5 41.80 7.37 32.13
C ILE A 5 42.74 7.13 33.33
N ASP A 6 42.17 6.62 34.42
CA ASP A 6 42.90 6.01 35.53
C ASP A 6 43.05 4.50 35.27
N PRO A 7 44.28 4.00 35.06
CA PRO A 7 44.49 2.60 34.75
C PRO A 7 43.97 1.68 35.85
N VAL A 8 43.38 0.55 35.45
CA VAL A 8 42.93 -0.50 36.39
C VAL A 8 44.09 -1.00 37.27
N SER A 9 45.31 -1.04 36.74
CA SER A 9 46.52 -1.43 37.49
C SER A 9 46.87 -0.46 38.64
N LYS A 10 46.28 0.74 38.67
CA LYS A 10 46.43 1.76 39.71
C LYS A 10 45.13 2.01 40.50
N GLY A 11 44.13 1.14 40.35
CA GLY A 11 42.87 1.19 41.10
C GLY A 11 41.74 1.97 40.43
N GLY A 12 41.85 2.30 39.14
CA GLY A 12 40.76 2.93 38.40
C GLY A 12 39.56 2.00 38.17
N GLU A 13 38.34 2.55 38.28
CA GLU A 13 37.08 1.80 38.18
C GLU A 13 36.46 1.84 36.76
N ASN A 14 35.47 0.99 36.49
CA ASN A 14 34.78 0.89 35.19
C ASN A 14 33.62 1.90 35.04
N GLU A 15 33.69 3.04 35.72
CA GLU A 15 32.67 4.07 35.59
C GLU A 15 32.77 4.78 34.25
N ILE A 16 31.65 5.21 33.67
CA ILE A 16 31.62 5.84 32.34
C ILE A 16 32.49 7.10 32.26
N VAL A 17 32.68 7.79 33.40
CA VAL A 17 33.56 8.95 33.53
C VAL A 17 35.05 8.58 33.49
N ASN A 18 35.41 7.33 33.80
CA ASN A 18 36.78 6.84 33.71
C ASN A 18 37.09 6.17 32.35
N LEU A 19 36.10 6.06 31.45
CA LEU A 19 36.25 5.41 30.14
C LEU A 19 36.34 6.45 29.03
N ILE A 20 37.36 6.32 28.18
CA ILE A 20 37.60 7.19 27.03
C ILE A 20 37.84 6.37 25.77
N THR A 21 37.50 6.92 24.61
CA THR A 21 37.77 6.28 23.32
C THR A 21 39.17 6.67 22.83
N SER A 22 40.03 5.67 22.64
CA SER A 22 41.41 5.80 22.17
C SER A 22 41.64 4.97 20.90
N CYS A 23 42.53 5.40 19.99
CA CYS A 23 42.98 4.55 18.89
C CYS A 23 43.94 3.45 19.39
N PHE A 24 44.14 2.40 18.60
CA PHE A 24 44.97 1.25 18.97
C PHE A 24 46.41 1.63 19.37
N GLU A 25 47.02 2.57 18.65
CA GLU A 25 48.39 3.03 18.94
C GLU A 25 48.48 3.83 20.25
N CYS A 26 47.52 4.73 20.49
CA CYS A 26 47.45 5.49 21.75
C CYS A 26 47.18 4.57 22.95
N ASN A 27 46.28 3.59 22.79
CA ASN A 27 45.92 2.64 23.84
C ASN A 27 47.12 1.76 24.23
N ASN A 28 47.85 1.22 23.25
CA ASN A 28 49.08 0.45 23.50
C ASN A 28 50.25 1.29 24.04
N GLY A 29 50.33 2.57 23.67
CA GLY A 29 51.40 3.47 24.10
C GLY A 29 51.30 3.93 25.55
N LYS A 30 50.11 3.85 26.16
CA LYS A 30 49.80 4.42 27.48
C LYS A 30 50.25 3.55 28.67
N ARG A 31 50.17 2.21 28.55
CA ARG A 31 50.49 1.24 29.62
C ARG A 31 49.85 1.63 30.97
N ASP A 32 50.65 2.03 31.96
CA ASP A 32 50.24 2.38 33.34
C ASP A 32 50.33 3.89 33.64
N ARG A 33 50.52 4.73 32.61
CA ARG A 33 50.67 6.18 32.78
C ARG A 33 49.31 6.86 32.89
N LEU A 34 49.22 7.80 33.84
CA LEU A 34 48.04 8.64 34.04
C LEU A 34 47.92 9.62 32.87
N LEU A 35 46.72 9.72 32.30
CA LEU A 35 46.41 10.71 31.27
C LEU A 35 46.01 12.03 31.96
N SER A 36 46.98 12.83 32.40
CA SER A 36 46.73 14.09 33.12
C SER A 36 46.63 15.34 32.23
N ASP A 37 46.53 15.17 30.91
CA ASP A 37 46.50 16.31 29.99
C ASP A 37 45.11 16.94 29.91
N LEU A 38 45.07 18.27 29.81
CA LEU A 38 43.86 19.08 29.55
C LEU A 38 43.02 18.55 28.36
N SER A 39 43.65 17.84 27.43
CA SER A 39 43.00 17.18 26.29
C SER A 39 42.05 16.04 26.66
N VAL A 40 42.25 15.41 27.83
CA VAL A 40 41.44 14.28 28.32
C VAL A 40 40.15 14.78 28.94
N VAL A 41 40.24 15.85 29.73
CA VAL A 41 39.07 16.54 30.31
C VAL A 41 38.16 17.09 29.22
N GLU A 42 38.75 17.68 28.16
CA GLU A 42 37.97 18.18 27.03
C GLU A 42 37.27 17.06 26.25
N LYS A 43 37.94 15.90 26.08
CA LYS A 43 37.31 14.72 25.46
C LYS A 43 36.18 14.15 26.31
N GLN A 44 36.35 14.07 27.64
CA GLN A 44 35.28 13.65 28.56
C GLN A 44 34.09 14.62 28.50
N ARG A 45 34.36 15.93 28.51
CA ARG A 45 33.33 16.98 28.37
C ARG A 45 32.54 16.77 27.10
N LYS A 46 33.22 16.57 25.97
CA LYS A 46 32.58 16.33 24.67
C LYS A 46 31.76 15.03 24.65
N GLN A 47 32.27 13.95 25.23
CA GLN A 47 31.52 12.69 25.35
C GLN A 47 30.26 12.84 26.22
N LEU A 48 30.33 13.62 27.30
CA LEU A 48 29.17 13.93 28.14
C LEU A 48 28.14 14.80 27.40
N GLU A 49 28.60 15.79 26.63
CA GLU A 49 27.73 16.59 25.75
C GLU A 49 27.04 15.72 24.71
N GLU A 50 27.77 14.82 24.03
CA GLU A 50 27.20 13.88 23.06
C GLU A 50 26.17 12.93 23.70
N ILE A 51 26.42 12.45 24.92
CA ILE A 51 25.47 11.62 25.67
C ILE A 51 24.22 12.43 26.06
N GLN A 52 24.40 13.68 26.47
CA GLN A 52 23.30 14.57 26.86
C GLN A 52 22.42 14.92 25.65
N GLU A 53 23.03 15.29 24.52
CA GLU A 53 22.33 15.55 23.25
C GLU A 53 21.53 14.31 22.81
N ARG A 54 22.12 13.12 22.92
CA ARG A 54 21.42 11.86 22.60
C ARG A 54 20.24 11.59 23.52
N ARG A 55 20.34 11.90 24.81
CA ARG A 55 19.22 11.80 25.76
C ARG A 55 18.09 12.75 25.39
N GLU A 56 18.41 14.00 25.08
CA GLU A 56 17.43 15.02 24.68
C GLU A 56 16.70 14.62 23.39
N GLN A 57 17.42 14.05 22.42
CA GLN A 57 16.81 13.51 21.20
C GLN A 57 15.79 12.38 21.49
N ILE A 58 16.15 11.43 22.36
CA ILE A 58 15.25 10.32 22.75
C ILE A 58 14.02 10.84 23.48
N GLU A 59 14.19 11.82 24.37
CA GLU A 59 13.08 12.44 25.11
C GLU A 59 12.11 13.17 24.18
N LEU A 60 12.62 13.93 23.22
CA LEU A 60 11.80 14.59 22.19
C LEU A 60 11.01 13.57 21.35
N MET A 61 11.64 12.47 20.94
CA MET A 61 10.96 11.40 20.21
C MET A 61 9.86 10.73 21.04
N PHE A 62 10.09 10.55 22.34
CA PHE A 62 9.10 9.97 23.26
C PHE A 62 7.89 10.88 23.43
N GLU A 63 8.09 12.18 23.66
CA GLU A 63 7.00 13.15 23.76
C GLU A 63 6.23 13.27 22.43
N TRP A 64 6.91 13.18 21.28
CA TRP A 64 6.24 13.14 19.99
C TRP A 64 5.36 11.89 19.82
N LYS A 65 5.86 10.71 20.18
CA LYS A 65 5.09 9.44 20.13
C LYS A 65 3.88 9.48 21.06
N LYS A 66 4.02 10.07 22.24
CA LYS A 66 2.93 10.29 23.19
C LYS A 66 1.88 11.27 22.63
N GLY A 67 2.33 12.33 21.94
CA GLY A 67 1.45 13.24 21.21
C GLY A 67 0.60 12.53 20.16
N LEU A 68 1.19 11.63 19.37
CA LEU A 68 0.46 10.83 18.37
C LEU A 68 -0.59 9.90 19.01
N ALA A 69 -0.23 9.22 20.11
CA ALA A 69 -1.17 8.35 20.83
C ALA A 69 -2.35 9.13 21.43
N ASN A 70 -2.12 10.37 21.86
CA ASN A 70 -3.17 11.25 22.34
C ASN A 70 -4.12 11.66 21.20
N LEU A 71 -3.60 11.96 20.00
CA LEU A 71 -4.44 12.26 18.83
C LEU A 71 -5.39 11.11 18.48
N ASP A 72 -4.89 9.87 18.46
CA ASP A 72 -5.74 8.69 18.23
C ASP A 72 -6.85 8.57 19.29
N THR A 73 -6.49 8.81 20.55
CA THR A 73 -7.43 8.78 21.68
C THR A 73 -8.48 9.89 21.55
N ASP A 74 -8.06 11.09 21.14
CA ASP A 74 -8.94 12.25 20.93
C ASP A 74 -9.92 11.99 19.79
N VAL A 75 -9.46 11.40 18.68
CA VAL A 75 -10.34 11.05 17.54
C VAL A 75 -11.37 9.99 17.93
N VAL A 76 -10.95 8.95 18.68
CA VAL A 76 -11.88 7.94 19.22
C VAL A 76 -12.93 8.61 20.12
N SER A 77 -12.50 9.53 20.99
CA SER A 77 -13.38 10.28 21.88
C SER A 77 -14.39 11.14 21.11
N MET A 78 -13.92 11.89 20.10
CA MET A 78 -14.78 12.72 19.24
C MET A 78 -15.84 11.89 18.51
N LEU A 79 -15.44 10.77 17.90
CA LEU A 79 -16.37 9.87 17.20
C LEU A 79 -17.34 9.18 18.17
N THR A 80 -16.88 8.79 19.36
CA THR A 80 -17.73 8.23 20.42
C THR A 80 -18.80 9.23 20.85
N ASN A 81 -18.41 10.49 21.05
CA ASN A 81 -19.33 11.58 21.38
C ASN A 81 -20.35 11.84 20.26
N TYR A 82 -19.90 11.80 19.00
CA TYR A 82 -20.80 11.93 17.85
C TYR A 82 -21.85 10.83 17.82
N VAL A 83 -21.45 9.58 18.06
CA VAL A 83 -22.37 8.44 18.14
C VAL A 83 -23.32 8.57 19.32
N ASN A 84 -22.82 8.90 20.51
CA ASN A 84 -23.64 9.12 21.71
C ASN A 84 -24.73 10.18 21.48
N GLY A 85 -24.40 11.25 20.74
CA GLY A 85 -25.38 12.26 20.35
C GLY A 85 -26.54 11.75 19.49
N LYS A 86 -26.37 10.63 18.76
CA LYS A 86 -27.42 10.01 17.94
C LYS A 86 -28.30 9.03 18.72
N ILE A 87 -27.79 8.47 19.80
CA ILE A 87 -28.46 7.39 20.56
C ILE A 87 -28.94 7.82 21.95
N ALA A 88 -28.83 9.10 22.29
CA ALA A 88 -29.25 9.64 23.57
C ALA A 88 -30.70 9.19 23.93
N PRO A 89 -30.97 8.80 25.19
CA PRO A 89 -30.11 8.89 26.37
C PRO A 89 -29.09 7.75 26.53
N LEU A 90 -29.03 6.80 25.60
CA LEU A 90 -28.03 5.71 25.64
C LEU A 90 -26.62 6.25 25.38
N SER A 91 -25.63 5.46 25.79
CA SER A 91 -24.22 5.76 25.55
C SER A 91 -23.45 4.49 25.22
N LEU A 92 -22.43 4.62 24.37
CA LEU A 92 -21.49 3.55 24.11
C LEU A 92 -20.74 3.17 25.40
N ASN A 93 -20.63 1.87 25.64
CA ASN A 93 -19.74 1.31 26.65
C ASN A 93 -18.34 1.07 26.07
N GLU A 94 -17.43 0.50 26.86
CA GLU A 94 -16.06 0.20 26.42
C GLU A 94 -16.00 -0.65 25.14
N ASN A 95 -16.91 -1.61 24.96
CA ASN A 95 -16.98 -2.42 23.75
C ASN A 95 -17.44 -1.61 22.54
N GLY A 96 -18.37 -0.66 22.75
CA GLY A 96 -18.74 0.32 21.74
C GLY A 96 -17.54 1.19 21.32
N GLY A 97 -16.76 1.68 22.29
CA GLY A 97 -15.53 2.43 22.03
C GLY A 97 -14.49 1.62 21.25
N LYS A 98 -14.30 0.33 21.57
CA LYS A 98 -13.44 -0.59 20.81
C LYS A 98 -13.92 -0.79 19.37
N THR A 99 -15.24 -0.84 19.16
CA THR A 99 -15.82 -0.91 17.81
C THR A 99 -15.43 0.33 17.00
N ILE A 100 -15.57 1.54 17.56
CA ILE A 100 -15.18 2.79 16.90
C ILE A 100 -13.66 2.82 16.64
N HIS A 101 -12.85 2.43 17.62
CA HIS A 101 -11.40 2.36 17.45
C HIS A 101 -10.98 1.40 16.33
N ASN A 102 -11.66 0.25 16.19
CA ASN A 102 -11.39 -0.69 15.09
C ASN A 102 -11.82 -0.16 13.71
N LEU A 103 -12.81 0.74 13.66
CA LEU A 103 -13.23 1.39 12.41
C LEU A 103 -12.19 2.40 11.94
N ILE A 104 -11.59 3.18 12.84
CA ILE A 104 -10.53 4.17 12.50
C ILE A 104 -9.33 3.49 11.84
N LYS A 105 -9.01 2.25 12.23
CA LYS A 105 -7.93 1.46 11.59
C LYS A 105 -8.22 1.06 10.15
N GLN A 106 -9.48 1.07 9.72
CA GLN A 106 -9.93 0.53 8.43
C GLN A 106 -10.52 1.60 7.49
N PHE A 107 -10.98 2.72 8.04
CA PHE A 107 -11.77 3.73 7.34
C PHE A 107 -11.30 5.13 7.71
N SER A 108 -11.40 6.07 6.77
CA SER A 108 -11.13 7.47 7.05
C SER A 108 -12.22 8.05 7.97
N ILE A 109 -11.91 9.16 8.65
CA ILE A 109 -12.86 9.81 9.56
C ILE A 109 -14.13 10.21 8.82
N GLU A 110 -14.01 10.77 7.61
CA GLU A 110 -15.14 11.16 6.75
C GLU A 110 -16.03 9.97 6.39
N GLU A 111 -15.43 8.83 6.02
CA GLU A 111 -16.17 7.60 5.71
C GLU A 111 -16.97 7.10 6.91
N ILE A 112 -16.38 7.18 8.12
CA ILE A 112 -17.03 6.76 9.36
C ILE A 112 -18.20 7.70 9.69
N LEU A 113 -18.01 9.02 9.58
CA LEU A 113 -19.05 10.01 9.84
C LEU A 113 -20.26 9.83 8.91
N ASP A 114 -20.03 9.71 7.60
CA ASP A 114 -21.08 9.43 6.62
C ASP A 114 -21.83 8.13 6.95
N SER A 115 -21.07 7.08 7.29
CA SER A 115 -21.64 5.77 7.63
C SER A 115 -22.47 5.81 8.92
N ILE A 116 -22.08 6.63 9.90
CA ILE A 116 -22.86 6.86 11.12
C ILE A 116 -24.20 7.49 10.74
N ASP A 117 -24.21 8.54 9.92
CA ASP A 117 -25.44 9.23 9.55
C ASP A 117 -26.38 8.35 8.71
N GLU A 118 -25.85 7.55 7.78
CA GLU A 118 -26.65 6.60 7.01
C GLU A 118 -27.22 5.46 7.87
N ALA A 119 -26.39 4.90 8.76
CA ALA A 119 -26.82 3.84 9.65
C ALA A 119 -27.89 4.33 10.63
N ALA A 120 -27.71 5.54 11.18
CA ALA A 120 -28.64 6.15 12.11
C ALA A 120 -30.03 6.30 11.47
N LYS A 121 -30.09 6.87 10.27
CA LYS A 121 -31.34 7.06 9.50
C LYS A 121 -32.08 5.74 9.23
N LYS A 122 -31.36 4.63 9.05
CA LYS A 122 -31.93 3.36 8.63
C LYS A 122 -32.31 2.43 9.78
N TYR A 123 -31.53 2.44 10.86
CA TYR A 123 -31.61 1.40 11.89
C TYR A 123 -32.09 1.89 13.25
N LEU A 124 -31.95 3.17 13.59
CA LEU A 124 -32.45 3.67 14.88
C LEU A 124 -33.97 3.72 14.89
N ARG A 125 -34.56 3.24 15.97
CA ARG A 125 -36.01 3.19 16.20
C ARG A 125 -36.34 3.74 17.57
N LEU A 126 -37.51 4.33 17.68
CA LEU A 126 -38.06 4.79 18.94
C LEU A 126 -39.01 3.75 19.50
N ASP A 127 -38.97 3.56 20.81
CA ASP A 127 -39.91 2.72 21.55
C ASP A 127 -41.23 3.47 21.82
N GLU A 128 -42.15 2.82 22.55
CA GLU A 128 -43.45 3.38 22.92
C GLU A 128 -43.34 4.63 23.81
N SER A 129 -42.20 4.83 24.48
CA SER A 129 -41.93 6.01 25.32
C SER A 129 -41.28 7.17 24.55
N GLY A 130 -40.95 6.95 23.27
CA GLY A 130 -40.28 7.94 22.43
C GLY A 130 -38.76 7.98 22.63
N GLU A 131 -38.18 6.99 23.31
CA GLU A 131 -36.74 6.84 23.50
C GLU A 131 -36.14 5.84 22.51
N ILE A 132 -34.82 5.90 22.29
CA ILE A 132 -34.15 4.98 21.37
C ILE A 132 -34.20 3.55 21.91
N GLU A 133 -34.76 2.64 21.12
CA GLU A 133 -34.80 1.21 21.42
C GLU A 133 -33.37 0.65 21.44
N LYS A 134 -32.98 0.00 22.55
CA LYS A 134 -31.62 -0.52 22.75
C LYS A 134 -31.17 -1.48 21.65
N ASP A 135 -32.02 -2.41 21.24
CA ASP A 135 -31.72 -3.38 20.18
C ASP A 135 -31.46 -2.67 18.84
N SER A 136 -32.21 -1.59 18.57
CA SER A 136 -32.01 -0.77 17.37
C SER A 136 -30.66 -0.04 17.38
N ALA A 137 -30.20 0.43 18.55
CA ALA A 137 -28.90 1.06 18.75
C ALA A 137 -27.74 0.07 18.57
N GLU A 138 -27.87 -1.16 19.06
CA GLU A 138 -26.88 -2.22 18.85
C GLU A 138 -26.76 -2.61 17.38
N ILE A 139 -27.89 -2.76 16.68
CA ILE A 139 -27.90 -3.01 15.23
C ILE A 139 -27.25 -1.83 14.51
N PHE A 140 -27.63 -0.59 14.82
CA PHE A 140 -27.04 0.62 14.25
C PHE A 140 -25.52 0.61 14.34
N LEU A 141 -24.96 0.40 15.54
CA LEU A 141 -23.51 0.37 15.77
C LEU A 141 -22.82 -0.71 14.93
N SER A 142 -23.41 -1.92 14.87
CA SER A 142 -22.87 -3.03 14.07
C SER A 142 -22.87 -2.76 12.55
N LYS A 143 -23.74 -1.86 12.09
CA LYS A 143 -23.91 -1.56 10.66
C LYS A 143 -23.03 -0.43 10.14
N ILE A 144 -22.45 0.41 11.01
CA ILE A 144 -21.55 1.50 10.60
C ILE A 144 -20.41 0.96 9.73
N GLY A 145 -19.69 -0.08 10.19
CA GLY A 145 -18.61 -0.68 9.41
C GLY A 145 -19.08 -1.33 8.11
N ALA A 146 -20.32 -1.83 8.07
CA ALA A 146 -20.89 -2.42 6.85
C ALA A 146 -21.17 -1.35 5.78
N PHE A 147 -21.67 -0.16 6.16
CA PHE A 147 -21.84 0.96 5.24
C PHE A 147 -20.50 1.45 4.70
N ALA A 148 -19.52 1.65 5.58
CA ALA A 148 -18.18 2.08 5.20
C ALA A 148 -17.51 1.08 4.23
N ALA A 149 -17.64 -0.23 4.51
CA ALA A 149 -17.13 -1.28 3.65
C ALA A 149 -17.81 -1.33 2.27
N VAL A 150 -19.14 -1.13 2.20
CA VAL A 150 -19.87 -1.11 0.93
C VAL A 150 -19.45 0.08 0.08
N LYS A 151 -19.27 1.28 0.66
CA LYS A 151 -18.88 2.49 -0.08
C LYS A 151 -17.54 2.35 -0.80
N LYS A 152 -16.61 1.55 -0.26
CA LYS A 152 -15.32 1.22 -0.90
C LYS A 152 -15.39 0.21 -2.04
N MET A 153 -16.52 -0.49 -2.22
CA MET A 153 -16.63 -1.52 -3.25
C MET A 153 -16.77 -0.89 -4.65
N PRO A 154 -16.34 -1.59 -5.72
CA PRO A 154 -16.66 -1.18 -7.08
C PRO A 154 -18.17 -0.99 -7.30
N PRO A 155 -18.61 -0.06 -8.17
CA PRO A 155 -20.03 0.29 -8.35
C PRO A 155 -20.94 -0.93 -8.59
N ILE A 156 -20.51 -1.87 -9.43
CA ILE A 156 -21.25 -3.11 -9.69
C ILE A 156 -21.43 -3.91 -8.38
N ARG A 157 -20.37 -4.09 -7.58
CA ARG A 157 -20.44 -4.83 -6.31
C ARG A 157 -21.33 -4.14 -5.27
N GLN A 158 -21.36 -2.81 -5.25
CA GLN A 158 -22.32 -2.06 -4.44
C GLN A 158 -23.76 -2.40 -4.85
N LYS A 159 -24.04 -2.38 -6.16
CA LYS A 159 -25.35 -2.69 -6.72
C LYS A 159 -25.77 -4.14 -6.44
N LEU A 160 -24.87 -5.12 -6.59
CA LEU A 160 -25.14 -6.52 -6.23
C LEU A 160 -25.45 -6.69 -4.74
N SER A 161 -24.72 -5.98 -3.87
CA SER A 161 -24.98 -5.99 -2.42
C SER A 161 -26.36 -5.41 -2.09
N TYR A 162 -26.78 -4.37 -2.81
CA TYR A 162 -28.13 -3.80 -2.69
C TYR A 162 -29.22 -4.79 -3.14
N ILE A 163 -29.06 -5.42 -4.31
CA ILE A 163 -29.99 -6.43 -4.83
C ILE A 163 -30.10 -7.61 -3.87
N LYS A 164 -28.97 -8.12 -3.35
CA LYS A 164 -28.95 -9.15 -2.30
C LYS A 164 -29.79 -8.73 -1.08
N GLY A 165 -29.64 -7.48 -0.64
CA GLY A 165 -30.41 -6.93 0.48
C GLY A 165 -31.93 -6.95 0.22
N ILE A 166 -32.36 -6.57 -0.99
CA ILE A 166 -33.78 -6.66 -1.40
C ILE A 166 -34.23 -8.13 -1.36
N ALA A 167 -33.46 -9.02 -1.98
CA ALA A 167 -33.82 -10.42 -2.11
C ALA A 167 -33.93 -11.13 -0.75
N LYS A 168 -33.01 -10.86 0.17
CA LYS A 168 -33.02 -11.39 1.54
C LYS A 168 -34.26 -10.95 2.33
N ASN A 169 -34.73 -9.73 2.11
CA ASN A 169 -35.93 -9.23 2.77
C ASN A 169 -37.23 -9.77 2.16
N ARG A 170 -37.25 -10.14 0.88
CA ARG A 170 -38.46 -10.65 0.21
C ARG A 170 -38.60 -12.16 0.24
N PHE A 171 -37.51 -12.90 0.09
CA PHE A 171 -37.56 -14.34 -0.08
C PHE A 171 -37.24 -15.08 1.23
N SER A 172 -38.21 -15.82 1.76
CA SER A 172 -38.13 -16.47 3.08
C SER A 172 -37.01 -17.52 3.21
N TYR A 173 -36.61 -18.16 2.11
CA TYR A 173 -35.55 -19.20 2.08
C TYR A 173 -34.38 -18.83 1.16
N TRP A 174 -34.04 -17.53 1.12
CA TRP A 174 -32.89 -17.02 0.36
C TRP A 174 -31.55 -17.63 0.80
N ASP A 175 -30.73 -18.02 -0.17
CA ASP A 175 -29.38 -18.55 0.04
C ASP A 175 -28.34 -17.48 -0.39
N ASP A 176 -27.70 -16.84 0.59
CA ASP A 176 -26.76 -15.72 0.38
C ASP A 176 -25.60 -16.10 -0.57
N LYS A 177 -25.12 -17.34 -0.50
CA LYS A 177 -24.00 -17.81 -1.32
C LYS A 177 -24.45 -18.03 -2.76
N LYS A 178 -25.55 -18.79 -2.95
CA LYS A 178 -26.06 -19.08 -4.30
C LYS A 178 -26.56 -17.83 -5.00
N GLY A 179 -27.26 -16.94 -4.30
CA GLY A 179 -27.72 -15.67 -4.84
C GLY A 179 -26.58 -14.80 -5.36
N MET A 180 -25.51 -14.68 -4.59
CA MET A 180 -24.34 -13.90 -5.02
C MET A 180 -23.59 -14.57 -6.19
N ILE A 181 -23.49 -15.90 -6.21
CA ILE A 181 -22.89 -16.63 -7.34
C ILE A 181 -23.72 -16.38 -8.61
N THR A 182 -25.03 -16.51 -8.53
CA THR A 182 -25.94 -16.28 -9.67
C THR A 182 -25.82 -14.85 -10.21
N LEU A 183 -25.82 -13.83 -9.34
CA LEU A 183 -25.61 -12.43 -9.75
C LEU A 183 -24.23 -12.19 -10.36
N SER A 184 -23.18 -12.78 -9.79
CA SER A 184 -21.82 -12.62 -10.29
C SER A 184 -21.65 -13.28 -11.66
N ASN A 185 -22.26 -14.45 -11.86
CA ASN A 185 -22.27 -15.12 -13.15
C ASN A 185 -23.04 -14.32 -14.21
N TYR A 186 -24.14 -13.67 -13.80
CA TYR A 186 -24.87 -12.79 -14.70
C TYR A 186 -24.07 -11.57 -15.13
N VAL A 187 -23.44 -10.87 -14.18
CA VAL A 187 -22.51 -9.78 -14.49
C VAL A 187 -21.41 -10.26 -15.42
N LYS A 188 -20.79 -11.42 -15.13
CA LYS A 188 -19.73 -11.99 -15.96
C LYS A 188 -20.18 -12.27 -17.39
N ALA A 189 -21.40 -12.80 -17.57
CA ALA A 189 -21.97 -13.01 -18.90
C ALA A 189 -22.21 -11.69 -19.65
N LEU A 190 -22.60 -10.63 -18.95
CA LEU A 190 -22.77 -9.31 -19.56
C LEU A 190 -21.45 -8.60 -19.87
N GLU A 191 -20.40 -8.80 -19.05
CA GLU A 191 -19.06 -8.21 -19.24
C GLU A 191 -18.42 -8.61 -20.58
N GLU A 192 -18.88 -9.70 -21.20
CA GLU A 192 -18.43 -10.12 -22.54
C GLU A 192 -18.92 -9.18 -23.66
N HIS A 193 -19.98 -8.40 -23.42
CA HIS A 193 -20.66 -7.60 -24.45
C HIS A 193 -20.93 -6.15 -24.05
N TRP A 194 -20.98 -5.84 -22.75
CA TRP A 194 -21.46 -4.56 -22.24
C TRP A 194 -20.41 -3.83 -21.41
N THR A 195 -20.50 -2.50 -21.44
CA THR A 195 -19.71 -1.61 -20.57
C THR A 195 -20.22 -1.64 -19.12
N GLU A 196 -19.38 -1.23 -18.17
CA GLU A 196 -19.76 -1.11 -16.75
C GLU A 196 -21.05 -0.29 -16.55
N GLN A 197 -21.22 0.81 -17.30
CA GLN A 197 -22.42 1.65 -17.19
C GLN A 197 -23.68 0.95 -17.69
N GLN A 198 -23.59 0.19 -18.79
CA GLN A 198 -24.73 -0.58 -19.31
C GLN A 198 -25.14 -1.69 -18.33
N ILE A 199 -24.16 -2.36 -17.72
CA ILE A 199 -24.41 -3.36 -16.69
C ILE A 199 -25.07 -2.71 -15.47
N LEU A 200 -24.58 -1.57 -14.99
CA LEU A 200 -25.19 -0.85 -13.87
C LEU A 200 -26.64 -0.43 -14.16
N ASP A 201 -26.91 0.02 -15.38
CA ASP A 201 -28.23 0.40 -15.84
C ASP A 201 -29.20 -0.80 -15.88
N ASP A 202 -28.76 -1.95 -16.38
CA ASP A 202 -29.55 -3.18 -16.40
C ASP A 202 -29.81 -3.73 -14.99
N LEU A 203 -28.77 -3.76 -14.15
CA LEU A 203 -28.92 -4.14 -12.75
C LEU A 203 -29.96 -3.25 -12.05
N GLU A 204 -29.97 -1.95 -12.36
CA GLU A 204 -30.93 -1.00 -11.79
C GLU A 204 -32.36 -1.16 -12.34
N LYS A 205 -32.50 -1.28 -13.67
CA LYS A 205 -33.80 -1.21 -14.34
C LYS A 205 -34.49 -2.57 -14.42
N GLU A 206 -33.73 -3.63 -14.67
CA GLU A 206 -34.24 -4.97 -14.93
C GLU A 206 -34.07 -5.88 -13.71
N VAL A 207 -32.85 -6.05 -13.19
CA VAL A 207 -32.62 -7.01 -12.09
C VAL A 207 -33.31 -6.59 -10.79
N ILE A 208 -33.24 -5.31 -10.40
CA ILE A 208 -33.97 -4.82 -9.22
C ILE A 208 -35.49 -5.00 -9.40
N LYS A 209 -36.01 -4.69 -10.58
CA LYS A 209 -37.45 -4.85 -10.89
C LYS A 209 -37.86 -6.31 -10.76
N LEU A 210 -37.13 -7.22 -11.39
CA LEU A 210 -37.34 -8.67 -11.26
C LEU A 210 -37.30 -9.12 -9.79
N THR A 211 -36.33 -8.62 -9.01
CA THR A 211 -36.18 -8.96 -7.58
C THR A 211 -37.39 -8.52 -6.76
N LYS A 212 -38.01 -7.39 -7.11
CA LYS A 212 -39.23 -6.87 -6.46
C LYS A 212 -40.50 -7.59 -6.92
N GLU A 213 -40.54 -8.10 -8.14
CA GLU A 213 -41.76 -8.66 -8.74
C GLU A 213 -41.86 -10.19 -8.63
N ALA A 214 -40.72 -10.91 -8.57
CA ALA A 214 -40.71 -12.36 -8.48
C ALA A 214 -41.45 -12.87 -7.23
N LYS A 215 -42.17 -14.00 -7.35
CA LYS A 215 -42.99 -14.58 -6.28
C LYS A 215 -42.18 -15.46 -5.33
N SER A 216 -41.04 -15.98 -5.80
CA SER A 216 -40.19 -16.87 -5.01
C SER A 216 -38.71 -16.78 -5.40
N TRP A 217 -37.83 -17.21 -4.49
CA TRP A 217 -36.39 -17.36 -4.76
C TRP A 217 -36.12 -18.24 -5.98
N THR A 218 -36.83 -19.38 -6.11
CA THR A 218 -36.65 -20.30 -7.24
C THR A 218 -37.03 -19.64 -8.57
N GLU A 219 -38.16 -18.94 -8.63
CA GLU A 219 -38.57 -18.21 -9.85
C GLU A 219 -37.55 -17.13 -10.23
N TRP A 220 -37.09 -16.36 -9.24
CA TRP A 220 -36.09 -15.32 -9.45
C TRP A 220 -34.78 -15.91 -9.99
N LYS A 221 -34.26 -16.96 -9.35
CA LYS A 221 -33.01 -17.63 -9.71
C LYS A 221 -33.08 -18.19 -11.13
N ASN A 222 -34.15 -18.93 -11.43
CA ASN A 222 -34.37 -19.50 -12.76
C ASN A 222 -34.47 -18.42 -13.85
N THR A 223 -35.02 -17.26 -13.52
CA THR A 223 -35.12 -16.15 -14.49
C THR A 223 -33.75 -15.55 -14.78
N ILE A 224 -32.93 -15.28 -13.76
CA ILE A 224 -31.56 -14.81 -13.97
C ILE A 224 -30.71 -15.87 -14.70
N GLU A 225 -30.83 -17.14 -14.34
CA GLU A 225 -30.13 -18.24 -15.03
C GLU A 225 -30.54 -18.34 -16.50
N LYS A 226 -31.83 -18.11 -16.81
CA LYS A 226 -32.28 -17.99 -18.20
C LYS A 226 -31.67 -16.77 -18.90
N TRP A 227 -31.57 -15.62 -18.24
CA TRP A 227 -30.91 -14.43 -18.81
C TRP A 227 -29.43 -14.69 -19.09
N ILE A 228 -28.73 -15.40 -18.21
CA ILE A 228 -27.35 -15.87 -18.43
C ILE A 228 -27.28 -16.74 -19.70
N ASP A 229 -28.14 -17.77 -19.78
CA ASP A 229 -28.17 -18.67 -20.93
C ASP A 229 -28.51 -17.94 -22.24
N ASP A 230 -29.42 -16.98 -22.19
CA ASP A 230 -29.82 -16.19 -23.35
C ASP A 230 -28.71 -15.21 -23.77
N THR A 231 -27.96 -14.65 -22.81
CA THR A 231 -26.76 -13.83 -23.07
C THR A 231 -25.70 -14.65 -23.80
N TYR A 232 -25.39 -15.87 -23.35
CA TYR A 232 -24.45 -16.75 -24.05
C TYR A 232 -24.94 -17.21 -25.43
N LYS A 233 -26.25 -17.19 -25.69
CA LYS A 233 -26.81 -17.52 -27.01
C LYS A 233 -26.74 -16.36 -28.00
N TRP A 234 -26.39 -15.13 -27.58
CA TRP A 234 -26.21 -14.01 -28.49
C TRP A 234 -25.16 -14.31 -29.59
N GLU A 235 -24.18 -15.17 -29.30
CA GLU A 235 -23.18 -15.62 -30.28
C GLU A 235 -23.73 -16.58 -31.37
N LYS A 236 -24.83 -17.30 -31.13
CA LYS A 236 -25.30 -18.41 -32.00
C LYS A 236 -26.14 -17.99 -33.20
N ASN A 237 -26.51 -16.72 -33.34
CA ASN A 237 -27.39 -16.21 -34.40
C ASN A 237 -26.70 -15.32 -35.46
N VAL A 238 -25.38 -15.41 -35.61
CA VAL A 238 -24.64 -14.68 -36.65
C VAL A 238 -24.00 -15.68 -37.64
N PRO A 239 -24.17 -15.54 -38.97
CA PRO A 239 -23.52 -16.41 -39.96
C PRO A 239 -22.00 -16.28 -39.90
N PRO A 240 -21.23 -17.32 -40.30
CA PRO A 240 -19.79 -17.34 -40.11
C PRO A 240 -19.15 -16.30 -41.02
N THR A 241 -18.65 -15.24 -40.41
CA THR A 241 -17.76 -14.25 -41.01
C THR A 241 -16.42 -14.37 -40.28
N PRO A 242 -15.28 -14.35 -40.98
CA PRO A 242 -14.05 -14.90 -40.45
C PRO A 242 -13.49 -14.06 -39.30
N THR A 243 -12.96 -14.80 -38.32
CA THR A 243 -11.95 -14.39 -37.33
C THR A 243 -12.49 -14.06 -35.95
N THR A 244 -12.31 -15.04 -35.07
CA THR A 244 -12.09 -14.91 -33.63
C THR A 244 -11.28 -13.67 -33.25
N ALA A 245 -11.93 -12.71 -32.59
CA ALA A 245 -11.33 -11.79 -31.64
C ALA A 245 -12.23 -11.87 -30.40
N SER A 246 -11.85 -12.60 -29.33
CA SER A 246 -11.15 -12.01 -28.19
C SER A 246 -11.66 -10.61 -27.92
N LEU A 247 -12.31 -10.37 -26.77
CA LEU A 247 -12.50 -9.04 -26.19
C LEU A 247 -11.28 -8.18 -26.54
N SER A 248 -11.43 -7.27 -27.51
CA SER A 248 -10.31 -6.46 -27.95
C SER A 248 -10.10 -5.45 -26.83
N LYS A 249 -9.17 -5.79 -25.92
CA LYS A 249 -8.39 -4.81 -25.17
C LYS A 249 -8.04 -3.67 -26.13
N PRO A 250 -8.11 -2.40 -25.71
CA PRO A 250 -7.85 -1.28 -26.62
C PRO A 250 -6.53 -1.54 -27.35
N GLU A 251 -6.58 -1.81 -28.66
CA GLU A 251 -5.37 -1.86 -29.47
C GLU A 251 -4.95 -0.40 -29.63
N TYR A 252 -3.91 -0.03 -28.90
CA TYR A 252 -3.36 1.30 -28.98
C TYR A 252 -2.64 1.46 -30.31
N SER A 253 -2.69 2.67 -30.87
CA SER A 253 -1.82 2.98 -31.99
C SER A 253 -0.35 2.96 -31.53
N ILE A 254 0.57 2.64 -32.43
CA ILE A 254 2.01 2.70 -32.13
C ILE A 254 2.40 4.07 -31.54
N PRO A 255 1.93 5.22 -32.08
CA PRO A 255 2.17 6.54 -31.47
C PRO A 255 1.66 6.69 -30.03
N ASP A 256 0.52 6.07 -29.69
CA ASP A 256 0.00 6.12 -28.32
C ASP A 256 0.86 5.27 -27.37
N LEU A 257 1.33 4.10 -27.82
CA LEU A 257 2.26 3.26 -27.06
C LEU A 257 3.62 3.91 -26.88
N GLU A 258 4.15 4.58 -27.92
CA GLU A 258 5.35 5.41 -27.84
C GLU A 258 5.19 6.51 -26.80
N ARG A 259 4.04 7.18 -26.80
CA ARG A 259 3.73 8.22 -25.80
C ARG A 259 3.62 7.63 -24.40
N HIS A 260 2.97 6.47 -24.23
CA HIS A 260 2.86 5.80 -22.93
C HIS A 260 4.24 5.42 -22.39
N ALA A 261 5.06 4.76 -23.20
CA ALA A 261 6.42 4.40 -22.82
C ALA A 261 7.26 5.65 -22.46
N ALA A 262 7.14 6.74 -23.23
CA ALA A 262 7.84 7.99 -22.95
C ALA A 262 7.34 8.67 -21.66
N MET A 263 6.04 8.66 -21.39
CA MET A 263 5.45 9.20 -20.17
C MET A 263 5.90 8.40 -18.94
N THR A 264 5.88 7.06 -19.01
CA THR A 264 6.40 6.20 -17.93
C THR A 264 7.86 6.53 -17.64
N GLU A 265 8.70 6.65 -18.66
CA GLU A 265 10.12 7.01 -18.49
C GLU A 265 10.30 8.40 -17.86
N TYR A 266 9.51 9.38 -18.28
CA TYR A 266 9.58 10.75 -17.76
C TYR A 266 9.10 10.83 -16.31
N GLU A 267 7.95 10.23 -15.99
CA GLU A 267 7.39 10.22 -14.63
C GLU A 267 8.31 9.49 -13.64
N GLN A 268 8.99 8.43 -14.10
CA GLN A 268 9.91 7.70 -13.24
C GLN A 268 11.29 8.35 -13.09
N ASP A 269 11.70 9.27 -13.96
CA ASP A 269 12.98 10.00 -13.77
C ASP A 269 12.96 10.80 -12.45
N ASP A 270 11.82 11.40 -12.09
CA ASP A 270 11.64 12.12 -10.82
C ASP A 270 11.63 11.18 -9.60
N SER A 271 10.95 10.03 -9.72
CA SER A 271 10.91 9.00 -8.68
C SER A 271 12.29 8.37 -8.45
N ILE A 272 13.04 8.09 -9.51
CA ILE A 272 14.41 7.58 -9.46
C ILE A 272 15.34 8.64 -8.87
N GLY A 273 15.19 9.91 -9.25
CA GLY A 273 15.94 11.02 -8.66
C GLY A 273 15.69 11.16 -7.16
N SER A 274 14.43 11.04 -6.74
CA SER A 274 14.03 11.06 -5.33
C SER A 274 14.58 9.87 -4.56
N LEU A 275 14.56 8.67 -5.17
CA LEU A 275 15.14 7.47 -4.60
C LEU A 275 16.64 7.65 -4.38
N ILE A 276 17.39 8.07 -5.40
CA ILE A 276 18.83 8.36 -5.32
C ILE A 276 19.11 9.39 -4.22
N TYR A 277 18.30 10.44 -4.13
CA TYR A 277 18.46 11.47 -3.10
C TYR A 277 18.31 10.90 -1.69
N VAL A 278 17.28 10.07 -1.45
CA VAL A 278 17.07 9.39 -0.17
C VAL A 278 18.21 8.40 0.12
N SER A 279 18.68 7.67 -0.89
CA SER A 279 19.77 6.69 -0.75
C SER A 279 21.09 7.33 -0.32
N ARG A 280 21.34 8.62 -0.62
CA ARG A 280 22.55 9.34 -0.18
C ARG A 280 22.72 9.42 1.34
N ALA A 281 21.65 9.24 2.10
CA ALA A 281 21.73 9.19 3.55
C ALA A 281 22.35 7.89 4.09
N PHE A 282 22.50 6.85 3.26
CA PHE A 282 22.95 5.54 3.71
C PHE A 282 24.49 5.41 3.60
N PRO A 283 25.17 4.88 4.64
CA PRO A 283 26.65 4.92 4.73
C PRO A 283 27.39 4.22 3.57
N ASN A 284 26.80 3.17 3.00
CA ASN A 284 27.40 2.37 1.94
C ASN A 284 26.94 2.77 0.53
N PHE A 285 26.18 3.86 0.41
CA PHE A 285 25.63 4.27 -0.87
C PHE A 285 26.69 4.79 -1.84
N LYS A 286 26.69 4.25 -3.06
CA LYS A 286 27.50 4.72 -4.18
C LYS A 286 26.59 5.02 -5.36
N GLU A 287 26.37 6.29 -5.63
CA GLU A 287 25.37 6.77 -6.59
C GLU A 287 25.53 6.16 -7.99
N GLU A 288 26.73 6.16 -8.56
CA GLU A 288 26.96 5.63 -9.91
C GLU A 288 26.70 4.11 -10.00
N GLN A 289 27.12 3.36 -8.98
CA GLN A 289 26.94 1.91 -8.90
C GLN A 289 25.47 1.55 -8.71
N PHE A 290 24.80 2.22 -7.75
CA PHE A 290 23.39 2.03 -7.50
C PHE A 290 22.53 2.44 -8.70
N THR A 291 22.82 3.57 -9.33
CA THR A 291 22.07 4.04 -10.51
C THR A 291 22.18 3.02 -11.64
N THR A 292 23.40 2.59 -11.97
CA THR A 292 23.64 1.58 -13.02
C THR A 292 22.89 0.29 -12.71
N TRP A 293 22.94 -0.14 -11.46
CA TRP A 293 22.29 -1.36 -11.02
C TRP A 293 20.77 -1.25 -11.02
N LEU A 294 20.19 -0.19 -10.47
CA LEU A 294 18.76 0.08 -10.45
C LEU A 294 18.18 0.05 -11.87
N TYR A 295 18.81 0.75 -12.81
CA TYR A 295 18.40 0.70 -14.21
C TYR A 295 18.49 -0.72 -14.79
N ASN A 296 19.58 -1.45 -14.53
CA ASN A 296 19.69 -2.85 -14.98
C ASN A 296 18.58 -3.74 -14.40
N THR A 297 18.21 -3.55 -13.13
CA THR A 297 17.12 -4.27 -12.47
C THR A 297 15.76 -3.89 -13.05
N ILE A 298 15.50 -2.61 -13.31
CA ILE A 298 14.29 -2.13 -13.99
C ILE A 298 14.16 -2.77 -15.37
N TYR A 299 15.23 -2.74 -16.18
CA TYR A 299 15.19 -3.35 -17.51
C TYR A 299 15.03 -4.87 -17.43
N TYR A 300 15.70 -5.54 -16.48
CA TYR A 300 15.49 -6.98 -16.27
C TYR A 300 14.02 -7.29 -15.94
N PHE A 301 13.42 -6.49 -15.06
CA PHE A 301 12.00 -6.62 -14.68
C PHE A 301 11.08 -6.42 -15.88
N VAL A 302 11.27 -5.35 -16.65
CA VAL A 302 10.49 -5.08 -17.86
C VAL A 302 10.55 -6.25 -18.83
N GLU A 303 11.73 -6.84 -19.01
CA GLU A 303 12.00 -7.88 -20.00
C GLU A 303 11.52 -9.28 -19.60
N ASN A 304 11.58 -9.62 -18.31
CA ASN A 304 11.46 -11.01 -17.86
C ASN A 304 10.36 -11.24 -16.82
N CYS A 305 9.84 -10.18 -16.21
CA CYS A 305 8.93 -10.27 -15.06
C CYS A 305 7.51 -9.78 -15.36
N ASN A 306 7.26 -9.21 -16.55
CA ASN A 306 5.91 -8.86 -16.98
C ASN A 306 5.12 -10.12 -17.31
N ASP A 307 4.25 -10.53 -16.39
CA ASP A 307 3.23 -11.54 -16.64
C ASP A 307 1.92 -10.85 -17.03
N PHE A 308 1.57 -10.95 -18.31
CA PHE A 308 0.36 -10.35 -18.81
C PHE A 308 -0.87 -11.00 -18.20
N ASP A 309 -0.89 -12.29 -17.86
CA ASP A 309 -2.10 -12.97 -17.41
C ASP A 309 -2.31 -12.93 -15.88
N MET A 310 -1.38 -12.29 -15.14
CA MET A 310 -1.44 -12.20 -13.68
C MET A 310 -2.62 -11.34 -13.17
N PRO A 311 -3.44 -11.83 -12.21
CA PRO A 311 -4.50 -11.05 -11.59
C PRO A 311 -3.95 -9.82 -10.82
N LYS A 312 -4.65 -8.68 -10.87
CA LYS A 312 -4.22 -7.43 -10.20
C LYS A 312 -3.89 -7.60 -8.70
N ALA A 313 -4.64 -8.43 -7.98
CA ALA A 313 -4.42 -8.68 -6.57
C ALA A 313 -3.11 -9.46 -6.29
N GLU A 314 -2.61 -10.19 -7.29
CA GLU A 314 -1.35 -10.93 -7.22
C GLU A 314 -0.17 -10.06 -7.69
N CYS A 315 -0.42 -9.07 -8.56
CA CYS A 315 0.60 -8.11 -9.01
C CYS A 315 1.25 -7.32 -7.86
N GLU A 316 0.46 -6.91 -6.85
CA GLU A 316 1.01 -6.13 -5.73
C GLU A 316 2.01 -6.96 -4.93
N ASN A 317 1.64 -8.20 -4.59
CA ASN A 317 2.54 -9.13 -3.87
C ASN A 317 3.77 -9.49 -4.72
N PHE A 318 3.57 -9.75 -6.02
CA PHE A 318 4.66 -10.09 -6.93
C PHE A 318 5.73 -9.00 -7.01
N ILE A 319 5.35 -7.72 -7.05
CA ILE A 319 6.32 -6.62 -7.11
C ILE A 319 7.11 -6.52 -5.80
N TYR A 320 6.46 -6.70 -4.64
CA TYR A 320 7.16 -6.73 -3.36
C TYR A 320 8.13 -7.91 -3.28
N GLU A 321 7.70 -9.11 -3.66
CA GLU A 321 8.54 -10.30 -3.73
C GLU A 321 9.74 -10.09 -4.67
N PHE A 322 9.51 -9.54 -5.86
CA PHE A 322 10.58 -9.20 -6.79
C PHE A 322 11.57 -8.20 -6.19
N ILE A 323 11.10 -7.15 -5.49
CA ILE A 323 11.99 -6.16 -4.86
C ILE A 323 12.82 -6.79 -3.75
N GLU A 324 12.25 -7.69 -2.95
CA GLU A 324 12.95 -8.41 -1.88
C GLU A 324 13.96 -9.42 -2.43
N GLU A 325 13.61 -10.15 -3.48
CA GLU A 325 14.52 -11.08 -4.17
C GLU A 325 15.60 -10.34 -4.97
N SER A 326 15.26 -9.17 -5.50
CA SER A 326 16.23 -8.29 -6.12
C SER A 326 17.13 -7.74 -5.02
N ASN A 327 18.44 -7.83 -5.21
CA ASN A 327 19.35 -7.38 -4.19
C ASN A 327 19.32 -5.83 -3.98
N VAL A 328 18.47 -5.07 -4.72
CA VAL A 328 18.38 -3.58 -4.72
C VAL A 328 18.20 -3.00 -3.31
N MET A 329 17.61 -3.76 -2.40
CA MET A 329 17.38 -3.35 -1.02
C MET A 329 18.63 -3.42 -0.13
N SER A 330 19.70 -4.11 -0.55
CA SER A 330 20.95 -4.25 0.23
C SER A 330 21.67 -2.92 0.50
N VAL A 331 21.43 -1.90 -0.33
CA VAL A 331 21.92 -0.53 -0.06
C VAL A 331 21.39 0.04 1.25
N TYR A 332 20.20 -0.43 1.67
CA TYR A 332 19.51 0.00 2.87
C TYR A 332 19.72 -0.96 4.04
N GLU A 333 20.78 -1.78 3.99
CA GLU A 333 21.28 -2.54 5.12
C GLU A 333 22.32 -1.70 5.88
N PHE A 334 22.10 -1.54 7.18
CA PHE A 334 22.95 -0.75 8.06
C PHE A 334 23.06 -1.44 9.44
N GLU A 335 24.19 -1.26 10.10
CA GLU A 335 24.44 -1.84 11.42
C GLU A 335 23.75 -1.03 12.53
N VAL A 336 23.35 -1.73 13.60
CA VAL A 336 22.56 -1.19 14.74
C VAL A 336 23.31 -0.10 15.53
N ASN A 337 24.58 0.15 15.23
CA ASN A 337 25.43 1.12 15.90
C ASN A 337 25.33 2.55 15.32
N ASP A 338 24.54 2.75 14.26
CA ASP A 338 24.34 4.07 13.66
C ASP A 338 23.49 4.97 14.56
N SER A 339 24.01 6.13 14.96
CA SER A 339 23.32 7.11 15.80
C SER A 339 22.03 7.65 15.16
N SER A 340 21.84 7.40 13.86
CA SER A 340 20.68 7.81 13.07
C SER A 340 19.65 6.69 12.85
N LEU A 341 19.68 5.62 13.65
CA LEU A 341 18.90 4.39 13.44
C LEU A 341 17.42 4.62 13.05
N THR A 342 16.69 5.44 13.81
CA THR A 342 15.26 5.72 13.56
C THR A 342 15.03 6.46 12.24
N TYR A 343 15.94 7.38 11.90
CA TYR A 343 15.87 8.15 10.66
C TYR A 343 16.13 7.26 9.45
N LEU A 344 17.16 6.40 9.52
CA LEU A 344 17.49 5.45 8.46
C LEU A 344 16.38 4.40 8.25
N TYR A 345 15.70 3.95 9.31
CA TYR A 345 14.51 3.10 9.17
C TYR A 345 13.38 3.81 8.42
N LYS A 346 13.11 5.09 8.72
CA LYS A 346 12.05 5.83 8.03
C LYS A 346 12.42 6.10 6.57
N LEU A 347 13.67 6.43 6.30
CA LEU A 347 14.15 6.58 4.93
C LEU A 347 14.12 5.27 4.16
N LYS A 348 14.38 4.13 4.81
CA LYS A 348 14.26 2.80 4.19
C LYS A 348 12.82 2.52 3.78
N GLU A 349 11.85 2.82 4.64
CA GLU A 349 10.42 2.70 4.31
C GLU A 349 10.05 3.55 3.09
N ILE A 350 10.52 4.81 3.05
CA ILE A 350 10.31 5.71 1.90
C ILE A 350 10.97 5.14 0.63
N ALA A 351 12.19 4.62 0.73
CA ALA A 351 12.89 4.00 -0.38
C ALA A 351 12.17 2.75 -0.89
N THR A 352 11.61 1.91 -0.01
CA THR A 352 10.78 0.76 -0.38
C THR A 352 9.53 1.20 -1.15
N THR A 353 8.83 2.24 -0.70
CA THR A 353 7.66 2.77 -1.41
C THR A 353 8.03 3.30 -2.78
N LEU A 354 9.11 4.08 -2.89
CA LEU A 354 9.60 4.61 -4.18
C LEU A 354 9.98 3.48 -5.14
N LEU A 355 10.68 2.44 -4.65
CA LEU A 355 11.01 1.26 -5.46
C LEU A 355 9.74 0.56 -5.96
N TYR A 356 8.76 0.34 -5.08
CA TYR A 356 7.48 -0.26 -5.47
C TYR A 356 6.78 0.53 -6.57
N ASP A 357 6.67 1.86 -6.42
CA ASP A 357 6.01 2.71 -7.41
C ASP A 357 6.74 2.73 -8.76
N ILE A 358 8.09 2.71 -8.74
CA ILE A 358 8.91 2.57 -9.95
C ILE A 358 8.59 1.26 -10.65
N PHE A 359 8.75 0.11 -9.99
CA PHE A 359 8.54 -1.20 -10.62
C PHE A 359 7.09 -1.41 -11.06
N ARG A 360 6.13 -0.93 -10.27
CA ARG A 360 4.71 -0.96 -10.62
C ARG A 360 4.40 -0.19 -11.90
N SER A 361 5.08 0.93 -12.15
CA SER A 361 4.87 1.74 -13.36
C SER A 361 5.42 1.07 -14.62
N PHE A 362 6.38 0.16 -14.45
CA PHE A 362 6.94 -0.69 -15.51
C PHE A 362 6.27 -2.08 -15.61
N HIS A 363 5.21 -2.32 -14.82
CA HIS A 363 4.42 -3.54 -14.86
C HIS A 363 3.14 -3.35 -15.67
N TYR A 364 2.97 -4.14 -16.73
CA TYR A 364 1.91 -4.01 -17.72
C TYR A 364 0.91 -5.18 -17.66
N PRO A 365 -0.07 -5.16 -16.72
CA PRO A 365 -1.03 -6.26 -16.60
C PRO A 365 -1.98 -6.32 -17.81
N SER A 366 -2.43 -7.53 -18.18
CA SER A 366 -3.35 -7.81 -19.30
C SER A 366 -4.61 -6.95 -19.34
N LYS A 367 -5.06 -6.44 -18.20
CA LYS A 367 -6.28 -5.66 -18.11
C LYS A 367 -6.19 -4.31 -18.84
N ASN A 368 -4.98 -3.76 -19.00
CA ASN A 368 -4.77 -2.43 -19.60
C ASN A 368 -4.21 -2.50 -21.02
N TYR A 369 -3.53 -3.60 -21.38
CA TYR A 369 -2.82 -3.77 -22.64
C TYR A 369 -3.10 -5.14 -23.25
N SER A 370 -3.29 -5.19 -24.57
CA SER A 370 -3.24 -6.47 -25.28
C SER A 370 -1.85 -7.11 -25.14
N LEU A 371 -1.75 -8.43 -25.34
CA LEU A 371 -0.46 -9.12 -25.32
C LEU A 371 0.53 -8.45 -26.29
N LYS A 372 0.03 -8.12 -27.49
CA LYS A 372 0.75 -7.39 -28.53
C LYS A 372 1.19 -5.98 -28.08
N ASP A 373 0.30 -5.22 -27.44
CA ASP A 373 0.65 -3.88 -26.94
C ASP A 373 1.68 -3.94 -25.81
N GLY A 374 1.55 -4.94 -24.92
CA GLY A 374 2.52 -5.23 -23.87
C GLY A 374 3.91 -5.57 -24.42
N GLU A 375 3.97 -6.42 -25.45
CA GLU A 375 5.21 -6.73 -26.17
C GLU A 375 5.82 -5.48 -26.82
N ILE A 376 4.99 -4.62 -27.43
CA ILE A 376 5.44 -3.34 -28.02
C ILE A 376 5.98 -2.40 -26.95
N LEU A 377 5.32 -2.26 -25.80
CA LEU A 377 5.82 -1.44 -24.68
C LEU A 377 7.17 -1.94 -24.16
N ILE A 378 7.33 -3.25 -23.98
CA ILE A 378 8.63 -3.86 -23.62
C ILE A 378 9.69 -3.51 -24.68
N MET A 379 9.36 -3.60 -25.98
CA MET A 379 10.27 -3.21 -27.06
C MET A 379 10.64 -1.72 -27.03
N LEU A 380 9.68 -0.84 -26.74
CA LEU A 380 9.91 0.61 -26.64
C LEU A 380 10.83 0.95 -25.47
N HIS A 381 10.65 0.33 -24.30
CA HIS A 381 11.58 0.49 -23.17
C HIS A 381 12.99 -0.04 -23.49
N LYS A 382 13.10 -1.15 -24.22
CA LYS A 382 14.40 -1.64 -24.73
C LYS A 382 15.07 -0.62 -25.65
N GLN A 383 14.31 0.01 -26.56
CA GLN A 383 14.85 1.04 -27.44
C GLN A 383 15.29 2.29 -26.65
N ASN A 384 14.49 2.72 -25.68
CA ASN A 384 14.82 3.83 -24.79
C ASN A 384 16.08 3.55 -23.97
N ARG A 385 16.27 2.32 -23.48
CA ARG A 385 17.53 1.87 -22.84
C ARG A 385 18.72 2.08 -23.74
N GLU A 386 18.66 1.63 -24.98
CA GLU A 386 19.75 1.74 -25.94
C GLU A 386 20.01 3.19 -26.37
N CYS A 387 18.96 4.02 -26.45
CA CYS A 387 19.09 5.47 -26.63
C CYS A 387 19.77 6.14 -25.43
N ARG A 388 19.39 5.83 -24.18
CA ARG A 388 20.04 6.34 -22.96
C ARG A 388 21.51 5.90 -22.87
N LYS A 389 21.84 4.68 -23.31
CA LYS A 389 23.24 4.21 -23.46
C LYS A 389 24.02 4.98 -24.53
N LYS A 390 23.37 5.44 -25.61
CA LYS A 390 23.99 6.21 -26.72
C LYS A 390 24.07 7.72 -26.48
N ILE A 391 23.16 8.29 -25.69
CA ILE A 391 23.24 9.69 -25.26
C ILE A 391 24.38 9.85 -24.24
N LYS A 392 24.72 8.77 -23.52
CA LYS A 392 25.98 8.62 -22.79
C LYS A 392 27.10 8.06 -23.72
N ILE A 393 27.74 8.87 -24.57
CA ILE A 393 29.00 8.48 -25.26
C ILE A 393 30.10 9.49 -24.94
N PRO A 394 31.38 9.10 -24.68
CA PRO A 394 31.94 7.78 -24.40
C PRO A 394 32.67 7.74 -23.04
N THR A 395 32.65 6.60 -22.34
CA THR A 395 33.76 6.27 -21.43
C THR A 395 34.95 5.81 -22.29
N THR A 396 35.57 6.74 -23.01
CA THR A 396 36.97 6.58 -23.40
C THR A 396 37.78 6.81 -22.15
N MET A 397 38.32 5.74 -21.58
CA MET A 397 39.66 5.79 -21.03
C MET A 397 40.25 4.39 -21.10
N ASP A 398 41.14 4.23 -22.09
CA ASP A 398 42.17 3.21 -22.10
C ASP A 398 42.80 3.10 -20.72
N ILE A 399 42.83 1.89 -20.17
CA ILE A 399 43.78 1.53 -19.13
C ILE A 399 44.74 0.54 -19.78
N PRO A 400 46.01 0.93 -20.03
CA PRO A 400 47.01 0.00 -20.53
C PRO A 400 47.31 -1.04 -19.44
N PRO A 401 47.63 -2.29 -19.81
CA PRO A 401 47.96 -3.30 -18.81
C PRO A 401 49.39 -3.04 -18.35
N THR A 402 49.65 -2.91 -17.04
CA THR A 402 50.93 -3.34 -16.45
C THR A 402 50.91 -3.30 -14.92
N SER A 403 51.12 -4.48 -14.34
CA SER A 403 52.11 -4.80 -13.28
C SER A 403 52.51 -3.73 -12.27
N ARG A 404 52.22 -3.99 -10.99
CA ARG A 404 53.23 -4.36 -9.99
C ARG A 404 52.57 -5.00 -8.77
#